data_AF-A0A920CR78-F1
#
_entry.id   AF-A0A920CR78-F1
#
_cell.length_a   1.000
_cell.length_b   1.000
_cell.length_c   1.000
_cell.angle_alpha   90.00
_cell.angle_beta   90.00
_cell.angle_gamma   90.00
#
_symmetry.space_group_name_H-M   'P 1'
#
loop_
_entity.id
_entity.type
_entity.pdbx_description
1 polymer ?
#
loop_
_entity_poly.entity_id
_entity_poly.type
_entity_poly.pdbx_seq_one_letter_code
_entity_poly.pdbx_strand_id
1 'polypeptide(L)' 'MNKKEVAHIRKQFKLDNHLMQIYDILNVYTMKETNEIYHWGRSPFGLVDREKQELYMGNFKKLLTKRIGS' A
#
# COMPACT_ATOMS: atom_id res chain seq x y z
N MET A 1 -14.38 9.91 -0.82
CA MET A 1 -13.97 9.32 -2.11
C MET A 1 -15.13 8.52 -2.67
N ASN A 2 -15.67 8.90 -3.82
CA ASN A 2 -16.76 8.17 -4.46
C ASN A 2 -16.22 6.94 -5.23
N LYS A 3 -17.11 6.03 -5.64
CA LYS A 3 -16.73 4.80 -6.36
C LYS A 3 -15.92 5.08 -7.64
N LYS A 4 -16.19 6.18 -8.35
CA LYS A 4 -15.49 6.55 -9.59
C LYS A 4 -14.06 7.02 -9.32
N GLU A 5 -13.87 7.87 -8.32
CA GLU A 5 -12.55 8.36 -7.88
C GLU A 5 -11.66 7.20 -7.46
N VAL A 6 -12.20 6.23 -6.71
CA VAL A 6 -11.41 5.09 -6.25
C VAL A 6 -11.03 4.18 -7.41
N ALA A 7 -11.96 3.94 -8.33
CA ALA A 7 -11.65 3.19 -9.55
C ALA A 7 -10.54 3.86 -10.37
N HIS A 8 -10.53 5.20 -10.42
CA HIS A 8 -9.49 5.97 -11.10
C HIS A 8 -8.14 5.84 -10.39
N ILE A 9 -8.08 6.09 -9.08
CA ILE A 9 -6.88 5.94 -8.24
C ILE A 9 -6.31 4.52 -8.35
N ARG A 10 -7.16 3.50 -8.35
CA ARG A 10 -6.76 2.09 -8.47
C ARG A 10 -6.02 1.77 -9.77
N LYS A 11 -6.37 2.45 -10.88
CA LYS A 11 -5.67 2.29 -12.16
C LYS A 11 -4.24 2.81 -12.09
N GLN A 12 -3.97 3.72 -11.16
CA GLN A 12 -2.67 4.36 -11.01
C GLN A 12 -1.67 3.56 -10.16
N PHE A 13 -2.12 2.56 -9.39
CA PHE A 13 -1.23 1.66 -8.65
C PHE A 13 -0.51 0.66 -9.58
N LYS A 14 0.49 1.14 -10.32
CA LYS A 14 1.48 0.35 -11.08
C LYS A 14 2.87 0.90 -10.75
N LEU A 15 3.88 0.04 -10.70
CA LEU A 15 5.21 0.44 -10.23
C LEU A 15 5.85 1.56 -11.05
N ASP A 16 5.72 1.49 -12.37
CA ASP A 16 6.38 2.44 -13.27
C ASP A 16 5.39 3.53 -13.75
N ASN A 17 4.43 3.90 -12.91
CA ASN A 17 3.43 4.91 -13.25
C ASN A 17 3.87 6.33 -12.90
N HIS A 18 4.07 7.17 -13.90
CA HIS A 18 4.40 8.59 -13.72
C HIS A 18 3.31 9.40 -12.98
N LEU A 19 2.04 8.98 -12.99
CA LEU A 19 0.95 9.68 -12.32
C LEU A 19 0.87 9.39 -10.81
N MET A 20 1.55 8.34 -10.33
CA MET A 20 1.52 7.93 -8.93
C MET A 20 2.87 7.35 -8.52
N GLN A 21 3.60 8.13 -7.75
CA GLN A 21 4.91 7.77 -7.21
C GLN A 21 4.77 7.50 -5.71
N ILE A 22 5.25 6.34 -5.24
CA ILE A 22 5.36 6.05 -3.81
C ILE A 22 6.80 6.35 -3.40
N TYR A 23 6.95 7.30 -2.49
CA TYR A 23 8.27 7.74 -2.01
C TYR A 23 8.78 6.85 -0.89
N ASP A 24 7.95 6.65 0.14
CA ASP A 24 8.30 5.91 1.33
C ASP A 24 7.25 4.86 1.66
N ILE A 25 7.68 3.81 2.36
CA ILE A 25 6.82 2.83 2.99
C ILE A 25 7.07 2.82 4.50
N LEU A 26 5.99 2.69 5.26
CA LEU A 26 6.01 2.48 6.71
C LEU A 26 5.54 1.06 6.99
N ASN A 27 6.42 0.23 7.53
CA ASN A 27 6.07 -1.08 8.04
C ASN A 27 5.87 -0.99 9.54
N VAL A 28 4.71 -1.46 10.02
CA VAL A 28 4.37 -1.50 11.45
C VAL A 28 4.02 -2.95 11.79
N TYR A 29 4.69 -3.49 12.80
CA TYR A 29 4.49 -4.84 13.26
C TYR A 29 3.83 -4.82 14.63
N THR A 30 2.71 -5.53 14.76
CA THR A 30 1.93 -5.61 15.99
C THR A 30 1.87 -7.03 16.53
N MET A 31 1.80 -7.15 17.85
CA MET A 31 1.48 -8.41 18.51
C MET A 31 0.03 -8.77 18.21
N LYS A 32 -0.23 -9.98 17.73
CA LYS A 32 -1.58 -10.39 17.30
C LYS A 32 -2.61 -10.35 18.42
N GLU A 33 -2.20 -10.66 19.65
CA GLU A 33 -3.10 -10.77 20.80
C GLU A 33 -3.39 -9.41 21.45
N THR A 34 -2.36 -8.57 21.61
CA THR A 34 -2.48 -7.28 22.33
C THR A 34 -2.64 -6.08 21.40
N ASN A 35 -2.41 -6.24 20.09
CA ASN A 35 -2.27 -5.16 19.10
C ASN A 35 -1.16 -4.15 19.41
N GLU A 36 -0.26 -4.45 20.34
CA GLU A 36 0.86 -3.57 20.68
C GLU A 36 1.88 -3.54 19.55
N ILE A 37 2.38 -2.35 19.23
CA ILE A 37 3.44 -2.16 18.24
C ILE A 37 4.77 -2.50 18.89
N TYR A 38 5.45 -3.52 18.37
CA TYR A 38 6.78 -3.92 18.87
C TYR A 38 7.92 -3.50 17.94
N HIS A 39 7.62 -3.22 16.67
CA HIS A 39 8.60 -2.70 15.71
C HIS A 39 7.92 -1.83 14.66
N TRP A 40 8.59 -0.76 14.26
CA TRP A 40 8.21 0.03 13.11
C TRP A 40 9.46 0.52 12.37
N GLY A 41 9.33 0.68 11.06
CA GLY A 41 10.41 1.17 10.21
C GLY A 41 9.87 1.88 8.98
N ARG A 42 10.48 3.02 8.65
CA ARG A 42 10.24 3.76 7.41
C ARG A 42 11.44 3.59 6.50
N SER A 43 11.20 3.29 5.23
CA SER A 43 12.25 3.23 4.21
C SER A 43 11.77 3.82 2.90
N PRO A 44 12.69 4.33 2.06
CA PRO A 44 12.36 4.70 0.69
C PRO A 44 11.83 3.48 -0.06
N PHE A 45 10.66 3.62 -0.67
CA PHE A 45 10.00 2.53 -1.39
C PHE A 45 10.86 2.05 -2.56
N GLY A 46 11.57 2.97 -3.23
CA GLY A 46 12.48 2.64 -4.33
C GLY A 46 13.65 1.74 -3.94
N LEU A 47 14.01 1.66 -2.65
CA LEU A 47 15.07 0.77 -2.14
C LEU A 47 14.56 -0.60 -1.68
N VAL A 48 13.25 -0.82 -1.71
CA VAL A 48 12.65 -2.12 -1.40
C VAL A 48 12.82 -3.08 -2.57
N ASP A 49 13.06 -4.36 -2.29
CA ASP A 49 13.13 -5.42 -3.31
C ASP A 49 11.91 -5.38 -4.26
N ARG A 50 12.13 -5.54 -5.57
CA ARG A 50 11.07 -5.41 -6.60
C ARG A 50 9.86 -6.31 -6.33
N GLU A 51 10.08 -7.56 -5.91
CA GLU A 51 9.00 -8.49 -5.57
C GLU A 51 8.12 -7.97 -4.42
N LYS A 52 8.73 -7.39 -3.38
CA LYS A 52 7.99 -6.78 -2.27
C LYS A 52 7.26 -5.51 -2.73
N GLN A 53 7.88 -4.71 -3.58
CA GLN A 53 7.20 -3.55 -4.17
C GLN A 53 5.93 -3.98 -4.92
N GLU A 54 6.00 -5.01 -5.76
CA GLU A 54 4.84 -5.57 -6.48
C GLU A 54 3.76 -6.08 -5.53
N LEU A 55 4.17 -6.82 -4.49
CA LEU A 55 3.27 -7.32 -3.45
C LEU A 55 2.53 -6.18 -2.75
N TYR A 56 3.25 -5.13 -2.33
CA TYR A 56 2.65 -3.97 -1.66
C TYR A 56 1.68 -3.24 -2.57
N MET A 57 2.04 -2.98 -3.83
CA MET A 57 1.15 -2.36 -4.81
C MET A 57 -0.13 -3.18 -5.04
N GLY A 58 0.01 -4.51 -5.14
CA GLY A 58 -1.12 -5.43 -5.22
C GLY A 58 -2.03 -5.37 -3.99
N ASN A 59 -1.44 -5.30 -2.79
CA ASN A 59 -2.18 -5.21 -1.53
C ASN A 59 -2.92 -3.88 -1.39
N PHE A 60 -2.30 -2.74 -1.72
CA PHE A 60 -2.98 -1.43 -1.73
C PHE A 60 -4.18 -1.42 -2.67
N LYS A 61 -4.01 -1.97 -3.89
CA LYS A 61 -5.09 -2.12 -4.87
C LYS A 61 -6.26 -2.96 -4.35
N LYS A 62 -5.98 -4.04 -3.63
CA LYS A 62 -7.00 -4.89 -2.97
C LYS A 62 -7.70 -4.16 -1.82
N LEU A 63 -6.95 -3.49 -0.94
CA LEU A 63 -7.49 -2.75 0.20
C LEU A 63 -8.49 -1.67 -0.22
N LEU A 64 -8.16 -0.92 -1.28
CA LEU A 64 -9.06 0.10 -1.84
C LEU A 64 -10.38 -0.49 -2.37
N THR A 65 -10.40 -1.77 -2.74
CA THR A 65 -11.61 -2.45 -3.21
C THR A 65 -12.45 -2.96 -2.03
N LYS A 66 -11.81 -3.53 -1.01
CA LYS A 66 -12.51 -4.05 0.19
C LYS A 66 -13.26 -2.96 0.95
N ARG A 67 -12.66 -1.78 1.12
CA ARG A 67 -13.25 -0.67 1.91
C ARG A 67 -14.49 -0.02 1.28
N ILE A 68 -14.86 -0.40 0.06
CA ILE A 68 -16.00 0.18 -0.70
C ILE A 68 -17.11 -0.85 -0.92
N GLY A 69 -16.80 -2.14 -0.78
CA GLY A 69 -17.75 -3.24 -0.87
C GLY A 69 -18.33 -3.68 0.47
N SER A 70 -17.81 -3.17 1.59
CA SER A 70 -18.29 -3.38 2.96
C SER A 70 -19.23 -2.26 3.40
#